data_AF-A0A3S2YVE3-F1
#
_entry.id   AF-A0A3S2YVE3-F1
#
_cell.length_a   1.000
_cell.length_b   1.000
_cell.length_c   1.000
_cell.angle_alpha   90.00
_cell.angle_beta   90.00
_cell.angle_gamma   90.00
#
_symmetry.space_group_name_H-M   'P 1'
#
loop_
_entity.id
_entity.type
_entity.pdbx_description
1 polymer ?
#
loop_
_entity_poly.entity_id
_entity_poly.type
_entity_poly.pdbx_seq_one_letter_code
_entity_poly.pdbx_strand_id
1 'polypeptide(L)'
;MLRRLLDLATASIPRTLLACVALALPAFAVAVLGFRLTAFGAVALYFVVWWTLLFAVLPFRGPDDGQPLVPGQDPGAPSQPRMRRKAVWTTLVSDAVFLAAIAAFPLAGL
;
A
#
# COMPACT_ATOMS: atom_id res chain seq x y z
N MET A 1 -1.64 -11.50 -17.05
CA MET A 1 -0.30 -11.44 -16.42
C MET A 1 -0.34 -10.78 -15.04
N LEU A 2 -0.81 -9.53 -14.92
CA LEU A 2 -0.88 -8.79 -13.64
C LEU A 2 -1.65 -9.50 -12.51
N ARG A 3 -2.80 -10.12 -12.82
CA ARG A 3 -3.58 -10.88 -11.83
C ARG A 3 -2.78 -12.05 -11.24
N ARG A 4 -2.07 -12.82 -12.07
CA ARG A 4 -1.21 -13.92 -11.60
C ARG A 4 -0.08 -13.42 -10.69
N LEU A 5 0.54 -12.28 -11.01
CA LEU A 5 1.59 -11.70 -10.15
C LEU A 5 1.03 -11.25 -8.80
N LEU A 6 -0.15 -10.61 -8.79
CA LEU A 6 -0.83 -10.25 -7.55
C LEU A 6 -1.23 -11.48 -6.73
N ASP A 7 -1.72 -12.54 -7.37
CA ASP A 7 -2.11 -13.78 -6.70
C ASP A 7 -0.87 -14.50 -6.10
N LEU A 8 0.28 -14.45 -6.78
CA LEU A 8 1.56 -14.97 -6.25
C LEU A 8 2.08 -14.15 -5.07
N ALA A 9 2.08 -12.81 -5.18
CA ALA A 9 2.47 -11.90 -4.11
C ALA A 9 1.52 -12.00 -2.90
N THR A 10 0.24 -12.31 -3.15
CA THR A 10 -0.80 -12.51 -2.14
C THR A 10 -1.13 -13.97 -1.86
N ALA A 11 -0.18 -14.90 -2.09
CA ALA A 11 -0.33 -16.32 -1.73
C ALA A 11 -0.09 -16.61 -0.22
N SER A 12 0.99 -16.11 0.40
CA SER A 12 1.21 -16.15 1.87
C SER A 12 1.63 -14.82 2.50
N ILE A 13 1.28 -14.58 3.78
CA ILE A 13 1.64 -13.36 4.53
C ILE A 13 3.10 -12.93 4.33
N PRO A 14 4.11 -13.82 4.48
CA PRO A 14 5.51 -13.43 4.26
C PRO A 14 5.80 -12.96 2.83
N ARG A 15 5.15 -13.55 1.81
CA ARG A 15 5.32 -13.09 0.41
C ARG A 15 4.71 -11.71 0.19
N THR A 16 3.62 -11.40 0.87
CA THR A 16 3.00 -10.07 0.76
C THR A 16 3.87 -9.01 1.40
N LEU A 17 4.42 -9.29 2.59
CA LEU A 17 5.36 -8.38 3.25
C LEU A 17 6.60 -8.17 2.38
N LEU A 18 7.18 -9.25 1.85
CA LEU A 18 8.34 -9.15 0.96
C LEU A 18 8.02 -8.34 -0.29
N ALA A 19 6.85 -8.54 -0.90
CA ALA A 19 6.43 -7.77 -2.05
C ALA A 19 6.26 -6.27 -1.72
N CYS A 20 5.59 -5.93 -0.61
CA CYS A 20 5.45 -4.54 -0.18
C CYS A 20 6.79 -3.87 0.11
N VAL A 21 7.72 -4.58 0.78
CA VAL A 21 9.06 -4.06 1.03
C VAL A 21 9.83 -3.88 -0.28
N ALA A 22 9.80 -4.87 -1.17
CA ALA A 22 10.47 -4.79 -2.47
C ALA A 22 9.94 -3.62 -3.34
N LEU A 23 8.64 -3.33 -3.26
CA LEU A 23 8.02 -2.20 -3.95
C LEU A 23 8.45 -0.85 -3.34
N ALA A 24 8.51 -0.75 -2.02
CA ALA A 24 8.87 0.49 -1.34
C ALA A 24 10.36 0.84 -1.47
N LEU A 25 11.25 -0.16 -1.53
CA LEU A 25 12.72 0.03 -1.53
C LEU A 25 13.23 1.05 -2.58
N PRO A 26 12.80 1.02 -3.86
CA PRO A 26 13.16 2.04 -4.83
C PRO A 26 12.75 3.47 -4.42
N ALA A 27 11.55 3.65 -3.86
CA ALA A 27 11.08 4.97 -3.43
C ALA A 27 11.94 5.51 -2.27
N PHE A 28 12.32 4.64 -1.33
CA PHE A 28 13.27 4.97 -0.27
C PHE A 28 14.66 5.33 -0.80
N ALA A 29 15.16 4.58 -1.78
CA ALA A 29 16.44 4.87 -2.42
C ALA A 29 16.42 6.25 -3.10
N VAL A 30 15.34 6.59 -3.81
CA VAL A 30 15.16 7.92 -4.42
C VAL A 30 15.13 9.02 -3.35
N ALA A 31 14.41 8.82 -2.24
CA ALA A 31 14.32 9.82 -1.17
C ALA A 31 15.67 10.09 -0.49
N VAL A 32 16.44 9.03 -0.17
CA VAL A 32 17.71 9.17 0.54
C VAL A 32 18.83 9.64 -0.39
N LEU A 33 18.94 9.04 -1.58
CA LEU A 33 20.06 9.32 -2.50
C LEU A 33 19.81 10.57 -3.36
N GLY A 34 18.56 10.81 -3.77
CA GLY A 34 18.19 11.92 -4.64
C GLY A 34 17.85 13.20 -3.88
N PHE A 35 17.01 13.10 -2.84
CA PHE A 35 16.45 14.25 -2.11
C PHE A 35 17.13 14.53 -0.76
N ARG A 36 18.14 13.74 -0.39
CA ARG A 36 18.92 13.87 0.86
C ARG A 36 18.07 13.85 2.13
N LEU A 37 17.01 13.04 2.16
CA LEU A 37 16.31 12.73 3.41
C LEU A 37 17.16 11.81 4.28
N THR A 38 17.03 11.93 5.61
CA THR A 38 17.59 10.93 6.51
C THR A 38 16.80 9.62 6.40
N ALA A 39 17.44 8.48 6.69
CA ALA A 39 16.74 7.20 6.65
C ALA A 39 15.55 7.17 7.63
N PHE A 40 15.70 7.78 8.80
CA PHE A 40 14.64 7.86 9.79
C PHE A 40 13.49 8.75 9.32
N GLY A 41 13.77 9.96 8.83
CA GLY A 41 12.77 10.88 8.32
C GLY A 41 11.99 10.32 7.13
N ALA A 42 12.69 9.65 6.20
CA ALA A 42 12.05 8.96 5.09
C ALA A 42 11.08 7.88 5.57
N VAL A 43 11.47 7.06 6.56
CA VAL A 43 10.60 6.00 7.12
C VAL A 43 9.41 6.59 7.87
N ALA A 44 9.63 7.62 8.67
CA ALA A 44 8.57 8.28 9.44
C ALA A 44 7.53 8.92 8.50
N LEU A 45 7.98 9.70 7.52
CA LEU A 45 7.10 10.32 6.53
C LEU A 45 6.35 9.27 5.72
N TYR A 46 7.06 8.26 5.20
CA TYR A 46 6.44 7.18 4.43
C TYR A 46 5.40 6.43 5.26
N PHE A 47 5.68 6.15 6.54
CA PHE A 47 4.73 5.50 7.43
C PHE A 47 3.44 6.30 7.62
N VAL A 48 3.55 7.62 7.84
CA VAL A 48 2.37 8.50 7.96
C VAL A 48 1.57 8.50 6.66
N VAL A 49 2.23 8.71 5.51
CA VAL A 49 1.59 8.68 4.19
C VAL A 49 0.89 7.35 3.96
N TRP A 50 1.58 6.24 4.21
CA TRP A 50 1.06 4.90 4.00
C TRP A 50 -0.14 4.59 4.91
N TRP A 51 -0.07 4.96 6.18
CA TRP A 51 -1.15 4.76 7.14
C TRP A 51 -2.41 5.53 6.75
N THR A 52 -2.25 6.79 6.35
CA THR A 52 -3.39 7.62 5.89
C THR A 52 -4.00 7.06 4.61
N LEU A 53 -3.19 6.62 3.66
CA LEU A 53 -3.67 6.07 2.38
C LEU A 53 -4.28 4.69 2.50
N LEU A 54 -3.97 3.92 3.55
CA LEU A 54 -4.65 2.66 3.82
C LEU A 54 -6.16 2.88 3.86
N PHE A 55 -6.63 3.89 4.59
CA PHE A 55 -8.05 4.22 4.68
C PHE A 55 -8.64 4.70 3.35
N ALA A 56 -7.86 5.41 2.54
CA ALA A 56 -8.28 5.84 1.20
C ALA A 56 -8.44 4.66 0.22
N VAL A 57 -7.66 3.58 0.40
CA VAL A 57 -7.68 2.38 -0.46
C VAL A 57 -8.72 1.34 -0.01
N LEU A 58 -9.12 1.35 1.27
CA LEU A 58 -10.15 0.44 1.79
C LEU A 58 -11.47 0.40 0.99
N PRO A 59 -12.05 1.50 0.48
CA PRO A 59 -13.31 1.48 -0.28
C PRO A 59 -13.19 0.79 -1.65
N PHE A 60 -11.99 0.43 -2.10
CA PHE A 60 -11.83 -0.39 -3.31
C PHE A 60 -12.31 -1.81 -3.05
N ARG A 61 -13.57 -2.05 -3.43
CA ARG A 61 -14.24 -3.34 -3.32
C ARG A 61 -13.86 -4.24 -4.51
N GLY A 62 -13.72 -5.52 -4.22
CA GLY A 62 -13.67 -6.53 -5.28
C GLY A 62 -15.04 -6.74 -5.91
N PRO A 63 -15.12 -7.43 -7.06
CA PRO A 63 -16.39 -7.90 -7.59
C PRO A 63 -17.12 -8.71 -6.53
N ASP A 64 -18.43 -8.52 -6.44
CA ASP A 64 -19.28 -9.29 -5.55
C ASP A 64 -19.26 -10.75 -6.01
N ASP A 65 -19.08 -11.67 -5.07
CA ASP A 65 -19.04 -13.11 -5.35
C ASP A 65 -20.43 -13.75 -5.29
N GLY A 66 -21.49 -12.94 -5.13
CA GLY A 66 -22.88 -13.36 -5.15
C GLY A 66 -23.25 -14.25 -3.96
N GLN A 67 -22.42 -14.27 -2.91
CA GLN A 67 -22.69 -15.08 -1.74
C GLN A 67 -23.85 -14.49 -0.91
N PRO A 68 -24.80 -15.31 -0.46
CA PRO A 68 -25.91 -14.84 0.35
C PRO A 68 -25.40 -14.26 1.67
N LEU A 69 -26.01 -13.15 2.10
CA LEU A 69 -25.72 -12.53 3.38
C LEU A 69 -26.01 -13.52 4.52
N VAL A 70 -25.05 -13.70 5.41
CA VAL A 70 -25.22 -14.51 6.63
C VAL A 70 -26.06 -13.71 7.64
N PRO A 71 -26.96 -14.34 8.42
CA PRO A 71 -27.72 -13.63 9.45
C PRO A 71 -26.81 -12.84 10.40
N GLY A 72 -27.05 -11.53 10.55
CA GLY A 72 -26.22 -10.61 11.35
C GLY A 72 -25.05 -9.96 10.58
N GLN A 73 -24.86 -10.27 9.29
CA GLN A 73 -23.87 -9.61 8.44
C GLN A 73 -24.37 -8.23 7.99
N ASP A 74 -23.51 -7.22 8.12
CA ASP A 74 -23.76 -5.89 7.57
C ASP A 74 -23.84 -5.98 6.03
N PRO A 75 -24.93 -5.52 5.38
CA PRO A 75 -25.06 -5.51 3.92
C PRO A 75 -23.92 -4.77 3.19
N GLY A 76 -23.21 -3.87 3.88
CA GLY A 76 -22.08 -3.13 3.33
C GLY A 76 -20.72 -3.83 3.44
N ALA A 77 -20.63 -4.94 4.19
CA ALA A 77 -19.38 -5.66 4.44
C ALA A 77 -19.00 -6.56 3.25
N PRO A 78 -17.81 -6.37 2.64
CA PRO A 78 -17.36 -7.23 1.55
C PRO A 78 -17.24 -8.69 2.00
N SER A 79 -17.81 -9.61 1.21
CA SER A 79 -17.72 -11.06 1.43
C SER A 79 -16.27 -11.57 1.50
N GLN A 80 -15.40 -11.02 0.65
CA GLN A 80 -13.96 -11.30 0.65
C GLN A 80 -13.15 -10.01 0.76
N PRO A 81 -12.70 -9.62 1.97
CA PRO A 81 -12.00 -8.35 2.17
C PRO A 81 -10.63 -8.26 1.47
N ARG A 82 -10.02 -9.40 1.09
CA ARG A 82 -8.74 -9.50 0.34
C ARG A 82 -7.66 -8.52 0.83
N MET A 83 -7.50 -8.40 2.16
CA MET A 83 -6.64 -7.39 2.82
C MET A 83 -5.22 -7.33 2.27
N ARG A 84 -4.65 -8.48 1.89
CA ARG A 84 -3.29 -8.59 1.37
C ARG A 84 -3.12 -7.91 0.02
N ARG A 85 -4.16 -7.94 -0.81
CA ARG A 85 -4.17 -7.23 -2.09
C ARG A 85 -4.33 -5.73 -1.88
N LYS A 86 -5.10 -5.32 -0.86
CA LYS A 86 -5.22 -3.92 -0.45
C LYS A 86 -3.88 -3.38 0.04
N ALA A 87 -3.12 -4.15 0.84
CA ALA A 87 -1.78 -3.73 1.29
C ALA A 87 -0.83 -3.45 0.11
N VAL A 88 -0.82 -4.29 -0.92
CA VAL A 88 -0.01 -4.04 -2.14
C VAL A 88 -0.47 -2.77 -2.86
N TRP A 89 -1.78 -2.55 -2.99
CA TRP A 89 -2.31 -1.31 -3.57
C TRP A 89 -1.96 -0.08 -2.73
N THR A 90 -2.08 -0.17 -1.41
CA THR A 90 -1.70 0.92 -0.49
C THR A 90 -0.23 1.26 -0.65
N THR A 91 0.66 0.28 -0.73
CA THR A 91 2.09 0.52 -1.02
C THR A 91 2.28 1.27 -2.34
N LEU A 92 1.68 0.80 -3.44
CA LEU A 92 1.84 1.45 -4.75
C LEU A 92 1.32 2.90 -4.77
N VAL A 93 0.15 3.15 -4.17
CA VAL A 93 -0.42 4.50 -4.09
C VAL A 93 0.43 5.38 -3.16
N SER A 94 0.96 4.81 -2.08
CA SER A 94 1.84 5.52 -1.13
C SER A 94 3.17 5.88 -1.76
N ASP A 95 3.79 4.99 -2.53
CA ASP A 95 5.02 5.30 -3.27
C ASP A 95 4.81 6.51 -4.20
N ALA A 96 3.71 6.52 -4.95
CA ALA A 96 3.40 7.63 -5.85
C ALA A 96 3.21 8.96 -5.09
N VAL A 97 2.44 8.95 -3.99
CA VAL A 97 2.17 10.15 -3.19
C VAL A 97 3.42 10.62 -2.45
N PHE A 98 4.20 9.70 -1.89
CA PHE A 98 5.45 10.00 -1.20
C PHE A 98 6.47 10.63 -2.16
N LEU A 99 6.67 10.04 -3.34
CA LEU A 99 7.55 10.60 -4.36
C LEU A 99 7.07 11.98 -4.85
N ALA A 100 5.76 12.17 -5.02
CA ALA A 100 5.20 13.48 -5.35
C ALA A 100 5.44 14.51 -4.24
N ALA A 101 5.29 14.12 -2.97
CA ALA A 101 5.50 15.00 -1.83
C ALA A 101 6.96 15.45 -1.71
N ILE A 102 7.93 14.54 -1.79
CA ILE A 102 9.36 14.90 -1.74
C ILE A 102 9.81 15.74 -2.95
N ALA A 103 9.14 15.58 -4.11
CA ALA A 103 9.42 16.38 -5.30
C ALA A 103 8.81 17.78 -5.21
N ALA A 104 7.62 17.91 -4.62
CA ALA A 104 6.91 19.18 -4.49
C ALA A 104 7.44 20.07 -3.36
N PHE A 105 7.95 19.47 -2.27
CA PHE A 105 8.39 20.19 -1.08
C PHE A 105 9.90 19.99 -0.85
N PRO A 106 10.67 21.05 -0.50
CA PRO A 106 12.08 20.92 -0.18
C PRO A 106 12.25 20.28 1.21
N LEU A 107 12.24 18.95 1.26
CA LEU A 107 12.30 18.15 2.50
C LEU A 107 13.72 17.65 2.82
N ALA A 108 14.75 18.32 2.32
CA ALA A 108 16.14 17.92 2.53
C ALA A 108 16.49 17.96 4.03
N GLY A 109 17.11 16.89 4.55
CA GLY A 109 17.54 16.79 5.95
C GLY A 109 16.46 16.38 6.96
N LEU A 110 15.25 16.03 6.50
CA LEU A 110 14.18 15.50 7.34
C LEU A 110 14.51 14.12 7.91
#